data_AF-A0A7S2LSI1-F1
#
_entry.id   AF-A0A7S2LSI1-F1
#
_cell.length_a   1.000
_cell.length_b   1.000
_cell.length_c   1.000
_cell.angle_alpha   90.00
_cell.angle_beta   90.00
_cell.angle_gamma   90.00
#
_symmetry.space_group_name_H-M   'P 1'
#
loop_
_entity.id
_entity.type
_entity.pdbx_description
1 polymer ?
#
loop_
_entity_poly.entity_id
_entity_poly.type
_entity_poly.pdbx_seq_one_letter_code
_entity_poly.pdbx_strand_id
1 'polypeptide(L)'
;AGGDNGLGAAAGKAVQAIATQAAAVAPKRSALGASTGSVPDGLRVVSDMWDDGYCQSIEADVDALRHLAEGGHFRKHTVDRTALRSKYFFGHGYTYGSQAGGRGDERVLPPELVDPIPEWISSKLIHQLEERSLVPCGWINSAVVNDYKEGGMIVSHIDPPHLFARPIYIASFFSAGHLSFGAGFAFVDGRFSQELS
;
A
#
# COMPACT_ATOMS: atom_id res chain seq x y z
N ALA A 1 9.47 -30.27 -32.12
CA ALA A 1 8.44 -29.46 -31.43
C ALA A 1 8.60 -29.69 -29.94
N GLY A 2 9.24 -28.76 -29.24
CA GLY A 2 9.43 -28.79 -27.79
C GLY A 2 9.44 -27.35 -27.33
N GLY A 3 8.25 -26.75 -27.33
CA GLY A 3 8.04 -25.37 -26.90
C GLY A 3 8.11 -25.30 -25.39
N ASP A 4 9.21 -24.73 -24.92
CA ASP A 4 9.34 -24.12 -23.62
C ASP A 4 8.25 -23.05 -23.45
N ASN A 5 7.34 -23.26 -22.49
CA ASN A 5 6.38 -22.26 -22.05
C ASN A 5 6.45 -22.16 -20.53
N GLY A 6 7.65 -21.87 -20.02
CA GLY A 6 7.81 -21.24 -18.72
C GLY A 6 7.20 -19.84 -18.74
N LEU A 7 5.88 -19.74 -18.58
CA LEU A 7 5.22 -18.52 -18.07
C LEU A 7 5.69 -18.33 -16.63
N GLY A 8 6.89 -17.77 -16.47
CA GLY A 8 7.37 -17.27 -15.20
C GLY A 8 6.35 -16.24 -14.71
N ALA A 9 5.74 -16.52 -13.55
CA ALA A 9 4.88 -15.57 -12.87
C ALA A 9 5.66 -14.25 -12.75
N ALA A 10 5.23 -13.22 -13.49
CA ALA A 10 5.89 -11.93 -13.44
C ALA A 10 5.79 -11.43 -12.00
N ALA A 11 6.94 -11.26 -11.35
CA ALA A 11 6.99 -10.63 -10.04
C ALA A 11 6.26 -9.27 -10.13
N GLY A 12 5.28 -9.06 -9.25
CA GLY A 12 4.66 -7.77 -9.01
C GLY A 12 5.73 -6.73 -8.71
N LYS A 13 5.58 -5.55 -9.28
CA LYS A 13 6.43 -4.38 -9.09
C LYS A 13 5.50 -3.30 -8.53
N ALA A 14 5.59 -3.07 -7.23
CA ALA A 14 4.50 -2.46 -6.48
C ALA A 14 4.78 -1.04 -6.01
N VAL A 15 3.73 -0.22 -6.09
CA VAL A 15 3.54 0.98 -5.27
C VAL A 15 2.44 0.68 -4.26
N GLN A 16 2.67 1.04 -3.00
CA GLN A 16 1.62 1.07 -1.99
C GLN A 16 1.29 2.53 -1.68
N ALA A 17 0.07 2.96 -1.97
CA ALA A 17 -0.47 4.19 -1.40
C ALA A 17 -1.09 3.86 -0.04
N ILE A 18 -0.73 4.61 0.99
CA ILE A 18 -1.30 4.50 2.33
C ILE A 18 -2.15 5.75 2.58
N ALA A 19 -3.45 5.56 2.78
CA ALA A 19 -4.39 6.59 3.17
C ALA A 19 -4.84 6.32 4.62
N THR A 20 -4.59 7.26 5.54
CA THR A 20 -4.99 7.12 6.94
C THR A 20 -6.06 8.15 7.26
N GLN A 21 -7.31 7.74 7.49
CA GLN A 21 -8.39 8.67 7.87
C GLN A 21 -7.97 9.51 9.06
N ALA A 22 -7.90 10.83 8.85
CA ALA A 22 -7.85 11.78 9.94
C ALA A 22 -9.26 11.93 10.52
N ALA A 23 -9.40 11.86 11.84
CA ALA A 23 -10.53 12.51 12.50
C ALA A 23 -10.55 13.99 12.07
N ALA A 24 -11.74 14.58 11.89
CA ALA A 24 -11.92 15.99 11.53
C ALA A 24 -11.26 16.90 12.58
N VAL A 25 -9.97 17.18 12.40
CA VAL A 25 -9.18 18.10 13.18
C VAL A 25 -8.28 18.81 12.18
N ALA A 26 -8.29 20.13 12.24
CA ALA A 26 -7.54 21.04 11.39
C ALA A 26 -6.12 20.52 11.07
N PRO A 27 -5.56 20.84 9.88
CA PRO A 27 -4.24 20.37 9.46
C PRO A 27 -3.18 20.89 10.43
N LYS A 28 -2.85 20.08 11.43
CA LYS A 28 -1.68 20.27 12.27
C LYS A 28 -0.58 19.44 11.65
N ARG A 29 0.26 20.14 10.88
CA ARG A 29 1.60 19.67 10.53
C ARG A 29 2.25 19.08 11.78
N SER A 30 2.77 17.87 11.65
CA SER A 30 4.02 17.57 12.33
C SER A 30 5.01 17.19 11.24
N ALA A 31 6.14 17.90 11.21
CA ALA A 31 7.37 17.32 10.69
C ALA A 31 7.52 15.93 11.33
N LEU A 32 8.16 14.98 10.63
CA LEU A 32 8.67 13.78 11.29
C LEU A 32 9.43 14.24 12.54
N GLY A 33 8.82 14.07 13.71
CA GLY A 33 9.50 14.26 14.97
C GLY A 33 10.68 13.32 14.94
N ALA A 34 11.87 13.86 15.15
CA ALA A 34 13.11 13.09 15.15
C ALA A 34 12.94 11.84 16.02
N SER A 35 12.87 10.67 15.38
CA SER A 35 13.00 9.42 16.12
C SER A 35 14.43 9.35 16.64
N THR A 36 14.58 8.99 17.90
CA THR A 36 15.85 8.84 18.62
C THR A 36 16.72 7.67 18.12
N GLY A 37 16.53 7.21 16.88
CA GLY A 37 17.28 6.14 16.24
C GLY A 37 17.59 6.48 14.78
N SER A 38 18.69 5.92 14.27
CA SER A 38 19.08 6.04 12.85
C SER A 38 17.99 5.47 11.94
N VAL A 39 17.75 6.12 10.81
CA VAL A 39 16.91 5.58 9.73
C VAL A 39 17.45 4.20 9.34
N PRO A 40 16.61 3.15 9.26
CA PRO A 40 17.09 1.80 8.91
C PRO A 40 17.78 1.77 7.55
N ASP A 41 18.81 0.93 7.43
CA ASP A 41 19.47 0.66 6.15
C ASP A 41 18.43 0.15 5.12
N GLY A 42 18.43 0.75 3.93
CA GLY A 42 17.47 0.44 2.87
C GLY A 42 16.19 1.29 2.87
N LEU A 43 15.97 2.15 3.86
CA LEU A 43 14.90 3.16 3.83
C LEU A 43 15.42 4.48 3.26
N ARG A 44 14.79 4.96 2.18
CA ARG A 44 14.99 6.30 1.65
C ARG A 44 13.69 7.09 1.74
N VAL A 45 13.72 8.23 2.41
CA VAL A 45 12.60 9.19 2.43
C VAL A 45 12.84 10.23 1.34
N VAL A 46 11.81 10.46 0.52
CA VAL A 46 11.80 11.54 -0.47
C VAL A 46 10.78 12.57 -0.01
N SER A 47 11.25 13.75 0.40
CA SER A 47 10.38 14.88 0.73
C SER A 47 10.00 15.67 -0.53
N ASP A 48 8.97 16.51 -0.40
CA ASP A 48 8.63 17.52 -1.41
C ASP A 48 8.26 16.93 -2.79
N MET A 49 7.70 15.72 -2.78
CA MET A 49 7.16 15.07 -3.98
C MET A 49 5.90 15.80 -4.47
N TRP A 50 5.03 16.14 -3.53
CA TRP A 50 3.73 16.78 -3.75
C TRP A 50 3.56 17.96 -2.78
N ASP A 51 2.94 19.03 -3.26
CA ASP A 51 2.49 20.13 -2.40
C ASP A 51 1.12 19.83 -1.78
N ASP A 52 0.68 20.70 -0.87
CA ASP A 52 -0.57 20.52 -0.13
C ASP A 52 -1.80 20.46 -1.07
N GLY A 53 -1.80 21.22 -2.17
CA GLY A 53 -2.91 21.23 -3.13
C GLY A 53 -2.98 19.93 -3.94
N TYR A 54 -1.83 19.39 -4.30
CA TYR A 54 -1.71 18.12 -5.00
C TYR A 54 -2.09 16.95 -4.09
N CYS A 55 -1.67 16.97 -2.83
CA CYS A 55 -2.10 16.01 -1.81
C CYS A 55 -3.62 16.01 -1.64
N GLN A 56 -4.25 17.19 -1.51
CA GLN A 56 -5.73 17.30 -1.44
C GLN A 56 -6.43 16.74 -2.68
N SER A 57 -5.84 16.92 -3.86
CA SER A 57 -6.37 16.35 -5.09
C SER A 57 -6.32 14.82 -5.11
N ILE A 58 -5.26 14.23 -4.57
CA ILE A 58 -5.13 12.76 -4.42
C ILE A 58 -6.10 12.25 -3.35
N GLU A 59 -6.21 12.95 -2.22
CA GLU A 59 -7.15 12.62 -1.14
C GLU A 59 -8.60 12.58 -1.64
N ALA A 60 -8.99 13.54 -2.49
CA ALA A 60 -10.30 13.54 -3.14
C ALA A 60 -10.52 12.32 -4.06
N ASP A 61 -9.48 11.84 -4.78
CA ASP A 61 -9.59 10.62 -5.57
C ASP A 61 -9.74 9.38 -4.68
N VAL A 62 -9.08 9.36 -3.51
CA VAL A 62 -9.25 8.30 -2.52
C VAL A 62 -10.66 8.31 -1.92
N ASP A 63 -11.26 9.48 -1.70
CA ASP A 63 -12.66 9.60 -1.29
C ASP A 63 -13.62 9.08 -2.36
N ALA A 64 -13.39 9.44 -3.64
CA ALA A 64 -14.17 8.91 -4.75
C ALA A 64 -14.02 7.38 -4.87
N LEU A 65 -12.81 6.86 -4.65
CA LEU A 65 -12.53 5.42 -4.60
C LEU A 65 -13.36 4.72 -3.50
N ARG A 66 -13.48 5.32 -2.30
CA ARG A 66 -14.33 4.78 -1.21
C ARG A 66 -15.77 4.63 -1.68
N HIS A 67 -16.35 5.67 -2.28
CA HIS A 67 -17.72 5.65 -2.78
C HIS A 67 -17.94 4.61 -3.88
N LEU A 68 -17.01 4.49 -4.84
CA LEU A 68 -17.08 3.45 -5.87
C LEU A 68 -17.06 2.04 -5.27
N ALA A 69 -16.23 1.84 -4.24
CA ALA A 69 -16.16 0.56 -3.56
C ALA A 69 -17.46 0.27 -2.79
N GLU A 70 -18.04 1.25 -2.09
CA GLU A 70 -19.32 1.11 -1.39
C GLU A 70 -20.48 0.79 -2.35
N GLY A 71 -20.45 1.37 -3.54
CA GLY A 71 -21.41 1.08 -4.62
C GLY A 71 -21.20 -0.27 -5.33
N GLY A 72 -20.15 -1.03 -4.99
CA GLY A 72 -19.87 -2.33 -5.59
C GLY A 72 -19.38 -2.26 -7.04
N HIS A 73 -18.75 -1.15 -7.44
CA HIS A 73 -18.29 -0.92 -8.81
C HIS A 73 -16.98 -1.64 -9.18
N PHE A 74 -16.37 -2.36 -8.24
CA PHE A 74 -15.09 -3.04 -8.42
C PHE A 74 -15.25 -4.56 -8.57
N ARG A 75 -14.25 -5.17 -9.20
CA ARG A 75 -14.09 -6.62 -9.29
C ARG A 75 -13.92 -7.24 -7.91
N LYS A 76 -14.24 -8.53 -7.84
CA LYS A 76 -14.38 -9.30 -6.60
C LYS A 76 -13.18 -9.18 -5.65
N HIS A 77 -11.95 -9.16 -6.17
CA HIS A 77 -10.73 -9.16 -5.33
C HIS A 77 -10.01 -7.81 -5.33
N THR A 78 -10.59 -6.78 -5.96
CA THR A 78 -10.09 -5.41 -5.85
C THR A 78 -10.24 -4.90 -4.43
N VAL A 79 -11.34 -5.24 -3.74
CA VAL A 79 -11.63 -4.67 -2.41
C VAL A 79 -11.56 -5.74 -1.33
N ASP A 80 -10.65 -5.55 -0.37
CA ASP A 80 -10.63 -6.26 0.91
C ASP A 80 -11.10 -5.32 2.02
N ARG A 81 -12.05 -5.75 2.86
CA ARG A 81 -12.55 -4.95 3.98
C ARG A 81 -12.42 -5.71 5.28
N THR A 82 -11.78 -5.04 6.24
CA THR A 82 -11.79 -5.40 7.66
C THR A 82 -12.47 -4.29 8.46
N ALA A 83 -12.67 -4.48 9.77
CA ALA A 83 -13.37 -3.51 10.61
C ALA A 83 -12.76 -2.09 10.56
N LEU A 84 -11.43 -2.00 10.57
CA LEU A 84 -10.69 -0.74 10.68
C LEU A 84 -9.76 -0.46 9.51
N ARG A 85 -9.75 -1.31 8.47
CA ARG A 85 -8.92 -1.13 7.28
C ARG A 85 -9.59 -1.70 6.05
N SER A 86 -9.64 -0.93 4.98
CA SER A 86 -9.91 -1.40 3.63
C SER A 86 -8.61 -1.46 2.82
N LYS A 87 -8.45 -2.47 1.97
CA LYS A 87 -7.40 -2.50 0.94
C LYS A 87 -8.02 -2.52 -0.45
N TYR A 88 -7.44 -1.77 -1.36
CA TYR A 88 -7.84 -1.70 -2.76
C TYR A 88 -6.66 -2.13 -3.63
N PHE A 89 -6.78 -3.27 -4.30
CA PHE A 89 -5.73 -3.86 -5.15
C PHE A 89 -6.00 -3.54 -6.62
N PHE A 90 -5.01 -2.94 -7.30
CA PHE A 90 -5.09 -2.60 -8.72
C PHE A 90 -3.89 -3.13 -9.50
N GLY A 91 -4.13 -3.49 -10.77
CA GLY A 91 -3.16 -4.07 -11.69
C GLY A 91 -2.87 -5.53 -11.37
N HIS A 92 -2.26 -5.80 -10.23
CA HIS A 92 -2.03 -7.14 -9.70
C HIS A 92 -2.42 -7.23 -8.22
N GLY A 93 -3.21 -8.25 -7.89
CA GLY A 93 -3.48 -8.68 -6.51
C GLY A 93 -2.81 -10.01 -6.20
N TYR A 94 -2.87 -10.43 -4.94
CA TYR A 94 -2.32 -11.70 -4.49
C TYR A 94 -3.18 -12.29 -3.36
N THR A 95 -3.12 -13.61 -3.19
CA THR A 95 -3.74 -14.28 -2.04
C THR A 95 -2.98 -13.92 -0.75
N TYR A 96 -3.70 -13.60 0.31
CA TYR A 96 -3.11 -13.32 1.62
C TYR A 96 -3.99 -13.86 2.76
N GLY A 97 -3.41 -14.00 3.95
CA GLY A 97 -4.13 -14.48 5.13
C GLY A 97 -4.73 -15.87 4.91
N SER A 98 -6.02 -16.02 5.20
CA SER A 98 -6.75 -17.28 5.04
C SER A 98 -6.92 -17.75 3.59
N GLN A 99 -6.65 -16.88 2.60
CA GLN A 99 -6.66 -17.24 1.18
C GLN A 99 -5.35 -17.90 0.74
N ALA A 100 -4.26 -17.71 1.49
CA ALA A 100 -3.00 -18.40 1.27
C ALA A 100 -3.00 -19.73 2.03
N GLY A 101 -2.37 -20.76 1.46
CA GLY A 101 -2.22 -22.08 2.11
C GLY A 101 -1.38 -22.05 3.40
N GLY A 102 -0.75 -20.92 3.68
CA GLY A 102 0.14 -20.67 4.81
C GLY A 102 0.94 -19.39 4.58
N ARG A 103 1.73 -18.98 5.58
CA ARG A 103 2.68 -17.88 5.44
C ARG A 103 3.74 -18.26 4.40
N GLY A 104 3.95 -17.44 3.37
CA GLY A 104 4.87 -17.75 2.27
C GLY A 104 4.20 -18.46 1.08
N ASP A 105 2.93 -18.84 1.21
CA ASP A 105 2.16 -19.46 0.12
C ASP A 105 1.28 -18.48 -0.65
N GLU A 106 1.57 -17.18 -0.54
CA GLU A 106 0.91 -16.15 -1.34
C GLU A 106 1.15 -16.40 -2.83
N ARG A 107 0.12 -16.19 -3.66
CA ARG A 107 0.15 -16.35 -5.12
C ARG A 107 -0.48 -15.14 -5.79
N VAL A 108 0.06 -14.74 -6.95
CA VAL A 108 -0.55 -13.69 -7.77
C VAL A 108 -1.95 -14.14 -8.20
N LEU A 109 -2.93 -13.25 -8.05
CA LEU A 109 -4.27 -13.49 -8.54
C LEU A 109 -4.32 -13.34 -10.07
N PRO A 110 -5.18 -14.11 -10.76
CA PRO A 110 -5.48 -13.86 -12.17
C PRO A 110 -5.85 -12.38 -12.42
N PRO A 111 -5.33 -11.73 -13.48
CA PRO A 111 -5.53 -10.29 -13.74
C PRO A 111 -7.00 -9.86 -13.84
N GLU A 112 -7.90 -10.75 -14.24
CA GLU A 112 -9.34 -10.49 -14.34
C GLU A 112 -10.05 -10.34 -12.98
N LEU A 113 -9.39 -10.72 -11.88
CA LEU A 113 -9.97 -10.67 -10.54
C LEU A 113 -9.79 -9.33 -9.82
N VAL A 114 -8.89 -8.48 -10.33
CA VAL A 114 -8.58 -7.15 -9.79
C VAL A 114 -8.74 -6.10 -10.88
N ASP A 115 -9.10 -4.88 -10.52
CA ASP A 115 -9.26 -3.78 -11.48
C ASP A 115 -7.90 -3.28 -11.99
N PRO A 116 -7.82 -2.72 -13.21
CA PRO A 116 -6.61 -2.05 -13.67
C PRO A 116 -6.23 -0.87 -12.77
N ILE A 117 -4.97 -0.44 -12.83
CA ILE A 117 -4.51 0.77 -12.12
C ILE A 117 -5.34 1.98 -12.60
N PRO A 118 -6.06 2.69 -11.70
CA PRO A 118 -6.82 3.87 -12.04
C PRO A 118 -5.92 4.97 -12.62
N GLU A 119 -6.44 5.74 -13.57
CA GLU A 119 -5.69 6.79 -14.26
C GLU A 119 -5.10 7.83 -13.30
N TRP A 120 -5.79 8.16 -12.22
CA TRP A 120 -5.28 9.09 -11.21
C TRP A 120 -4.07 8.53 -10.46
N ILE A 121 -3.99 7.22 -10.20
CA ILE A 121 -2.79 6.61 -9.59
C ILE A 121 -1.63 6.69 -10.59
N SER A 122 -1.89 6.35 -11.85
CA SER A 122 -0.88 6.41 -12.91
C SER A 122 -0.33 7.83 -13.07
N SER A 123 -1.20 8.81 -13.27
CA SER A 123 -0.81 10.19 -13.55
C SER A 123 -0.31 10.96 -12.33
N LYS A 124 -0.91 10.78 -11.15
CA LYS A 124 -0.58 11.57 -9.96
C LYS A 124 0.52 10.97 -9.09
N LEU A 125 0.70 9.65 -9.13
CA LEU A 125 1.68 8.94 -8.30
C LEU A 125 2.80 8.31 -9.12
N ILE A 126 2.48 7.40 -10.04
CA ILE A 126 3.48 6.62 -10.79
C ILE A 126 4.32 7.52 -11.67
N HIS A 127 3.68 8.38 -12.46
CA HIS A 127 4.36 9.30 -13.38
C HIS A 127 5.31 10.24 -12.65
N GLN A 128 4.97 10.72 -11.44
CA GLN A 128 5.85 11.57 -10.64
C GLN A 128 7.13 10.85 -10.19
N LEU A 129 7.05 9.54 -9.92
CA LEU A 129 8.24 8.72 -9.64
C LEU A 129 9.10 8.53 -10.89
N GLU A 130 8.47 8.34 -12.04
CA GLU A 130 9.14 8.14 -13.33
C GLU A 130 9.85 9.43 -13.80
N GLU A 131 9.18 10.59 -13.76
CA GLU A 131 9.75 11.89 -14.14
C GLU A 131 11.00 12.24 -13.32
N ARG A 132 10.99 11.89 -12.04
CA ARG A 132 12.13 12.12 -11.13
C ARG A 132 13.19 11.02 -11.22
N SER A 133 13.06 10.09 -12.17
CA SER A 133 13.97 8.96 -12.38
C SER A 133 14.17 8.10 -11.12
N LEU A 134 13.18 8.07 -10.23
CA LEU A 134 13.20 7.19 -9.07
C LEU A 134 12.90 5.75 -9.45
N VAL A 135 12.10 5.57 -10.50
CA VAL A 135 11.72 4.28 -11.05
C VAL A 135 11.75 4.32 -12.58
N PRO A 136 12.12 3.23 -13.29
CA PRO A 136 12.01 3.18 -14.74
C PRO A 136 10.55 3.27 -15.19
N CYS A 137 10.32 3.94 -16.33
CA CYS A 137 9.03 4.01 -16.98
C CYS A 137 8.43 2.61 -17.21
N GLY A 138 7.18 2.40 -16.80
CA GLY A 138 6.46 1.13 -16.94
C GLY A 138 6.94 0.02 -16.00
N TRP A 139 7.77 0.33 -15.00
CA TRP A 139 8.18 -0.67 -14.03
C TRP A 139 7.03 -1.03 -13.07
N ILE A 140 6.24 -0.05 -12.61
CA ILE A 140 5.16 -0.27 -11.64
C ILE A 140 3.97 -0.91 -12.35
N ASN A 141 3.55 -2.09 -11.88
CA ASN A 141 2.38 -2.81 -12.42
C ASN A 141 1.34 -3.20 -11.34
N SER A 142 1.63 -2.96 -10.07
CA SER A 142 0.71 -3.18 -8.95
C SER A 142 0.60 -1.91 -8.11
N ALA A 143 -0.63 -1.50 -7.81
CA ALA A 143 -0.90 -0.40 -6.90
C ALA A 143 -1.88 -0.85 -5.82
N VAL A 144 -1.54 -0.62 -4.55
CA VAL A 144 -2.42 -0.95 -3.43
C VAL A 144 -2.72 0.30 -2.63
N VAL A 145 -3.99 0.64 -2.47
CA VAL A 145 -4.43 1.68 -1.52
C VAL A 145 -4.84 1.00 -0.23
N ASN A 146 -4.16 1.31 0.89
CA ASN A 146 -4.61 0.90 2.21
C ASN A 146 -5.31 2.08 2.89
N ASP A 147 -6.60 1.95 3.17
CA ASP A 147 -7.41 2.97 3.85
C ASP A 147 -7.69 2.56 5.30
N TYR A 148 -7.11 3.29 6.25
CA TYR A 148 -7.22 3.00 7.68
C TYR A 148 -8.21 3.94 8.35
N LYS A 149 -9.13 3.39 9.15
CA LYS A 149 -9.93 4.15 10.12
C LYS A 149 -9.10 4.48 11.35
N GLU A 150 -9.62 5.36 12.21
CA GLU A 150 -9.03 5.62 13.53
C GLU A 150 -8.81 4.31 14.31
N GLY A 151 -7.61 4.16 14.88
CA GLY A 151 -7.17 2.93 15.56
C GLY A 151 -6.81 1.76 14.63
N GLY A 152 -6.97 1.93 13.31
CA GLY A 152 -6.57 0.94 12.31
C GLY A 152 -5.05 0.77 12.25
N MET A 153 -4.60 -0.47 12.08
CA MET A 153 -3.18 -0.80 11.95
C MET A 153 -2.96 -2.01 11.04
N ILE A 154 -1.70 -2.26 10.70
CA ILE A 154 -1.28 -3.50 10.05
C ILE A 154 -0.36 -4.29 10.97
N VAL A 155 -0.55 -5.60 10.97
CA VAL A 155 0.29 -6.51 11.75
C VAL A 155 1.69 -6.63 11.14
N SER A 156 2.64 -7.11 11.95
CA SER A 156 4.03 -7.28 11.54
C SER A 156 4.08 -8.26 10.37
N HIS A 157 4.60 -7.81 9.25
CA HIS A 157 4.72 -8.60 8.03
C HIS A 157 5.90 -8.11 7.20
N ILE A 158 6.32 -8.96 6.27
CA ILE A 158 7.26 -8.62 5.21
C ILE A 158 6.45 -8.75 3.92
N ASP A 159 6.48 -7.73 3.06
CA ASP A 159 5.87 -7.85 1.74
C ASP A 159 6.46 -9.06 1.00
N PRO A 160 5.66 -9.99 0.48
CA PRO A 160 6.14 -11.28 -0.03
C PRO A 160 7.29 -11.15 -1.05
N PRO A 161 8.54 -11.55 -0.71
CA PRO A 161 9.70 -11.34 -1.58
C PRO A 161 9.63 -12.12 -2.90
N HIS A 162 8.94 -13.26 -2.91
CA HIS A 162 8.70 -14.05 -4.11
C HIS A 162 7.66 -13.45 -5.04
N LEU A 163 6.84 -12.51 -4.55
CA LEU A 163 5.85 -11.80 -5.37
C LEU A 163 6.33 -10.43 -5.77
N PHE A 164 7.07 -9.71 -4.93
CA PHE A 164 7.34 -8.30 -5.15
C PHE A 164 8.81 -7.99 -5.40
N ALA A 165 9.10 -7.40 -6.55
CA ALA A 165 10.40 -6.80 -6.83
C ALA A 165 10.66 -5.61 -5.90
N ARG A 166 11.93 -5.25 -5.73
CA ARG A 166 12.38 -4.10 -4.93
C ARG A 166 12.89 -2.98 -5.84
N PRO A 167 12.80 -1.71 -5.41
CA PRO A 167 12.28 -1.22 -4.12
C PRO A 167 10.74 -1.22 -4.03
N ILE A 168 10.19 -1.01 -2.83
CA ILE A 168 8.77 -0.78 -2.59
C ILE A 168 8.57 0.72 -2.35
N TYR A 169 7.64 1.34 -3.06
CA TYR A 169 7.34 2.76 -2.91
C TYR A 169 6.10 2.93 -2.04
N ILE A 170 6.19 3.83 -1.06
CA ILE A 170 5.10 4.15 -0.14
C ILE A 170 4.84 5.65 -0.16
N ALA A 171 3.60 6.06 -0.36
CA ALA A 171 3.14 7.45 -0.24
C ALA A 171 2.00 7.53 0.80
N SER A 172 2.04 8.52 1.68
CA SER A 172 1.07 8.67 2.77
C SER A 172 0.21 9.93 2.59
N PHE A 173 -1.11 9.80 2.79
CA PHE A 173 -2.10 10.87 2.63
C PHE A 173 -3.02 10.98 3.86
N PHE A 174 -3.78 12.08 3.94
CA PHE A 174 -4.75 12.49 4.98
C PHE A 174 -4.15 12.83 6.35
N SER A 175 -3.25 12.00 6.88
CA SER A 175 -2.67 12.22 8.21
C SER A 175 -1.25 11.68 8.32
N ALA A 176 -0.48 12.23 9.26
CA ALA A 176 0.80 11.65 9.63
C ALA A 176 0.59 10.29 10.31
N GLY A 177 1.39 9.30 9.92
CA GLY A 177 1.42 7.98 10.50
C GLY A 177 2.83 7.56 10.88
N HIS A 178 2.94 6.39 11.54
CA HIS A 178 4.23 5.82 11.93
C HIS A 178 4.44 4.49 11.22
N LEU A 179 5.56 4.37 10.50
CA LEU A 179 6.05 3.10 9.97
C LEU A 179 7.11 2.56 10.93
N SER A 180 6.87 1.39 11.51
CA SER A 180 7.75 0.76 12.50
C SER A 180 8.43 -0.47 11.91
N PHE A 181 9.73 -0.64 12.19
CA PHE A 181 10.55 -1.77 11.75
C PHE A 181 11.02 -2.59 12.96
N GLY A 182 11.15 -3.92 12.79
CA GLY A 182 11.59 -4.80 13.89
C GLY A 182 10.56 -4.96 15.01
N ALA A 183 9.29 -4.64 14.75
CA ALA A 183 8.26 -4.67 15.76
C ALA A 183 7.80 -6.12 16.05
N GLY A 184 8.13 -6.61 17.24
CA GLY A 184 7.46 -7.73 17.90
C GLY A 184 6.30 -7.19 18.71
N PHE A 185 5.06 -7.58 18.39
CA PHE A 185 3.90 -7.18 19.17
C PHE A 185 2.92 -8.33 19.32
N ALA A 186 2.37 -8.42 20.51
CA ALA A 186 1.26 -9.30 20.83
C ALA A 186 -0.05 -8.50 20.83
N PHE A 187 -1.10 -9.10 20.30
CA PHE A 187 -2.45 -8.58 20.48
C PHE A 187 -3.08 -9.25 21.71
N VAL A 188 -3.48 -8.44 22.68
CA VAL A 188 -4.35 -8.86 23.78
C VAL A 188 -5.69 -8.17 23.54
N ASP A 189 -6.74 -8.95 23.31
CA ASP A 189 -8.13 -8.49 23.13
C ASP A 189 -8.32 -7.39 22.05
N GLY A 190 -7.64 -7.54 20.91
CA GLY A 190 -7.78 -6.61 19.77
C GLY A 190 -7.18 -5.23 20.00
N ARG A 191 -6.37 -5.06 21.06
CA ARG A 191 -5.63 -3.83 21.34
C ARG A 191 -4.12 -4.10 21.33
N PHE A 192 -3.38 -3.03 21.03
CA PHE A 192 -1.93 -3.03 21.10
C PHE A 192 -1.45 -3.34 22.53
N SER A 193 -0.60 -4.34 22.68
CA SER A 193 0.20 -4.56 23.87
C SER A 193 1.67 -4.58 23.45
N GLN A 194 2.45 -3.65 23.98
CA GLN A 194 3.90 -3.68 23.83
C GLN A 194 4.40 -4.87 24.66
N GLU A 195 5.12 -5.82 24.05
CA GLU A 195 5.83 -6.83 24.84
C GLU A 195 6.78 -6.07 25.79
N LEU A 196 6.57 -6.23 27.09
CA LEU A 196 7.58 -5.94 28.09
C LEU A 196 8.72 -6.93 27.83
N SER A 197 9.82 -6.41 27.32
CA SER A 197 11.11 -7.13 27.24
C SER A 197 11.51 -7.73 28.58
#